data_AF-A0A3N2R836-F1
#
_entry.id   AF-A0A3N2R836-F1
#
_cell.length_a   1.000
_cell.length_b   1.000
_cell.length_c   1.000
_cell.angle_alpha   90.00
_cell.angle_beta   90.00
_cell.angle_gamma   90.00
#
_symmetry.space_group_name_H-M   'P 1'
#
loop_
_entity.id
_entity.type
_entity.pdbx_description
1 polymer ?
#
loop_
_entity_poly.entity_id
_entity_poly.type
_entity_poly.pdbx_seq_one_letter_code
_entity_poly.pdbx_strand_id
1 'polypeptide(L)'
;MRFKLMLLALALPVPAMAQGQWESFQAEGWTGARVCPFGEIAEGGYFCLELACPDGGPLGFRVRLTEAEVQPVVEAMWTVNLRDAGGIVMAPLEDAPGQYYAPYDADRDARLIERLRNGREGSFTIVNRPIRAVRPFTLEGSFGPIGEALEACPLAMPLEEAATPAPDDMIEVIPADPEDLLVVVPAAPPVDVPPDPHDDSDGAGPEAPPVIAPEAEPEAPAVAAPDADPETAPEAAAGSDPDDPAAAERVPEADSPPAGPLVAEDGSVSDPAALVLQEIEGACAERGGGFVEVREDFVRREDFDGDGIPDMEVSYSGAVCDAAAGLYCDTASCLTRLYLGREDGRFVPAFEDVYMSARQAPAFVVTYDAGSPACPEAQTPCDRVFIWQDGALIPVEPPQP
;
A
#
# COMPACT_ATOMS: atom_id res chain seq x y z
N MET A 1 15.65 18.32 69.51
CA MET A 1 15.33 18.75 68.13
C MET A 1 15.82 17.67 67.17
N ARG A 2 14.91 17.00 66.45
CA ARG A 2 15.23 16.01 65.41
C ARG A 2 14.56 16.47 64.12
N PHE A 3 15.35 16.88 63.13
CA PHE A 3 14.89 17.24 61.79
C PHE A 3 14.83 15.95 60.96
N LYS A 4 13.61 15.55 60.55
CA LYS A 4 13.41 14.47 59.58
C LYS A 4 13.51 15.09 58.19
N LEU A 5 14.55 14.71 57.44
CA LEU A 5 14.71 15.02 56.03
C LEU A 5 13.82 14.05 55.23
N MET A 6 12.74 14.57 54.65
CA MET A 6 11.83 13.80 53.81
C MET A 6 12.32 13.94 52.37
N LEU A 7 12.93 12.88 51.84
CA LEU A 7 13.38 12.80 50.45
C LEU A 7 12.15 12.57 49.56
N LEU A 8 11.70 13.62 48.89
CA LEU A 8 10.64 13.57 47.89
C LEU A 8 11.26 13.03 46.59
N ALA A 9 11.00 11.76 46.27
CA ALA A 9 11.38 11.18 45.00
C ALA A 9 10.51 11.81 43.89
N LEU A 10 11.09 12.73 43.11
CA LEU A 10 10.48 13.20 41.87
C LEU A 10 10.46 12.04 40.88
N ALA A 11 9.29 11.45 40.66
CA ALA A 11 9.03 10.61 39.49
C ALA A 11 9.03 11.52 38.26
N LEU A 12 10.17 11.62 37.58
CA LEU A 12 10.24 12.27 36.27
C LEU A 12 9.52 11.35 35.26
N PRO A 13 8.56 11.85 34.48
CA PRO A 13 7.96 11.08 33.41
C PRO A 13 9.06 10.70 32.42
N VAL A 14 9.39 9.42 32.36
CA VAL A 14 10.24 8.88 31.29
C VAL A 14 9.38 8.97 30.03
N PRO A 15 9.82 9.68 28.98
CA PRO A 15 9.07 9.70 27.73
C PRO A 15 8.88 8.25 27.28
N ALA A 16 7.66 7.89 26.94
CA ALA A 16 7.35 6.61 26.33
C ALA A 16 8.08 6.55 24.98
N MET A 17 9.29 5.98 24.99
CA MET A 17 10.09 5.69 23.81
C MET A 17 9.46 4.48 23.12
N ALA A 18 8.27 4.66 22.55
CA ALA A 18 7.52 3.60 21.89
C ALA A 18 7.85 3.45 20.40
N GLN A 19 8.82 4.23 19.89
CA GLN A 19 9.33 4.06 18.52
C GLN A 19 10.52 3.11 18.59
N GLY A 20 10.33 1.89 18.07
CA GLY A 20 11.36 0.85 18.07
C GLY A 20 12.68 1.38 17.50
N GLN A 21 13.76 1.23 18.27
CA GLN A 21 15.11 1.55 17.80
C GLN A 21 15.72 0.33 17.11
N TRP A 22 16.63 0.59 16.16
CA TRP A 22 17.46 -0.48 15.64
C TRP A 22 18.40 -0.99 16.72
N GLU A 23 18.42 -2.30 16.91
CA GLU A 23 19.33 -2.95 17.84
C GLU A 23 19.90 -4.23 17.24
N SER A 24 21.13 -4.55 17.65
CA SER A 24 21.73 -5.85 17.40
C SER A 24 21.15 -6.86 18.37
N PHE A 25 20.87 -8.07 17.91
CA PHE A 25 20.30 -9.11 18.75
C PHE A 25 20.91 -10.48 18.45
N GLN A 26 20.83 -11.35 19.47
CA GLN A 26 21.11 -12.77 19.36
C GLN A 26 20.08 -13.53 20.21
N ALA A 27 19.08 -14.12 19.57
CA ALA A 27 17.98 -14.80 20.23
C ALA A 27 17.37 -15.87 19.31
N GLU A 28 16.82 -16.94 19.89
CA GLU A 28 16.06 -17.98 19.16
C GLU A 28 16.84 -18.67 18.01
N GLY A 29 18.18 -18.73 18.11
CA GLY A 29 19.03 -19.27 17.05
C GLY A 29 19.21 -18.33 15.84
N TRP A 30 18.92 -17.05 16.04
CA TRP A 30 19.14 -15.98 15.08
C TRP A 30 20.12 -14.96 15.63
N THR A 31 20.94 -14.39 14.75
CA THR A 31 21.81 -13.25 15.06
C THR A 31 21.64 -12.20 13.96
N GLY A 32 21.51 -10.93 14.32
CA GLY A 32 21.33 -9.86 13.34
C GLY A 32 20.95 -8.51 13.92
N ALA A 33 20.30 -7.70 13.09
CA ALA A 33 19.76 -6.39 13.42
C ALA A 33 18.23 -6.42 13.34
N ARG A 34 17.54 -5.73 14.25
CA ARG A 34 16.08 -5.67 14.24
C ARG A 34 15.53 -4.31 14.59
N VAL A 35 14.31 -4.04 14.13
CA VAL A 35 13.46 -2.93 14.54
C VAL A 35 12.02 -3.42 14.71
N CYS A 36 11.41 -3.09 15.85
CA CYS A 36 10.01 -3.41 16.15
C CYS A 36 9.24 -2.10 16.41
N PRO A 37 8.75 -1.41 15.36
CA PRO A 37 8.19 -0.06 15.46
C PRO A 37 6.98 0.05 16.39
N PHE A 38 6.27 -1.07 16.59
CA PHE A 38 5.05 -1.15 17.39
C PHE A 38 5.23 -2.01 18.64
N GLY A 39 6.48 -2.15 19.11
CA GLY A 39 6.83 -3.01 20.24
C GLY A 39 7.08 -4.47 19.84
N GLU A 40 7.63 -5.23 20.79
CA GLU A 40 7.86 -6.67 20.61
C GLU A 40 6.53 -7.41 20.47
N ILE A 41 6.47 -8.40 19.57
CA ILE A 41 5.24 -9.20 19.38
C ILE A 41 4.83 -9.93 20.66
N ALA A 42 5.82 -10.40 21.45
CA ALA A 42 5.57 -11.01 22.75
C ALA A 42 4.97 -10.04 23.79
N GLU A 43 5.12 -8.73 23.57
CA GLU A 43 4.60 -7.66 24.43
C GLU A 43 3.34 -7.00 23.85
N GLY A 44 2.75 -7.59 22.80
CA GLY A 44 1.54 -7.08 22.13
C GLY A 44 1.80 -6.18 20.93
N GLY A 45 3.06 -6.05 20.50
CA GLY A 45 3.37 -5.49 19.19
C GLY A 45 2.92 -6.42 18.05
N TYR A 46 2.96 -5.93 16.82
CA TYR A 46 2.41 -6.66 15.68
C TYR A 46 3.32 -6.76 14.46
N PHE A 47 4.47 -6.06 14.46
CA PHE A 47 5.41 -6.08 13.35
C PHE A 47 6.84 -5.88 13.85
N CYS A 48 7.72 -6.80 13.47
CA CYS A 48 9.15 -6.64 13.59
C CYS A 48 9.81 -6.94 12.24
N LEU A 49 10.78 -6.11 11.90
CA LEU A 49 11.66 -6.30 10.75
C LEU A 49 13.07 -6.64 11.24
N GLU A 50 13.68 -7.63 10.61
CA GLU A 50 14.99 -8.14 10.97
C GLU A 50 15.86 -8.34 9.72
N LEU A 51 17.14 -7.96 9.81
CA LEU A 51 18.21 -8.42 8.93
C LEU A 51 19.06 -9.38 9.73
N ALA A 52 18.84 -10.68 9.54
CA ALA A 52 19.40 -11.70 10.40
C ALA A 52 19.71 -12.98 9.62
N CYS A 53 20.57 -13.79 10.20
CA CYS A 53 20.83 -15.16 9.76
C CYS A 53 20.46 -16.13 10.88
N PRO A 54 19.96 -17.33 10.55
CA PRO A 54 19.93 -18.43 11.52
C PRO A 54 21.38 -18.84 11.83
N ASP A 55 21.61 -19.55 12.93
CA ASP A 55 22.96 -19.94 13.40
C ASP A 55 23.87 -20.49 12.27
N GLY A 56 24.81 -19.66 11.81
CA GLY A 56 25.76 -19.98 10.75
C GLY A 56 25.19 -20.02 9.32
N GLY A 57 23.92 -19.70 9.14
CA GLY A 57 23.25 -19.60 7.84
C GLY A 57 23.51 -18.28 7.12
N PRO A 58 23.01 -18.13 5.88
CA PRO A 58 23.17 -16.89 5.13
C PRO A 58 22.37 -15.75 5.76
N LEU A 59 22.82 -14.51 5.57
CA LEU A 59 22.04 -13.31 5.85
C LEU A 59 20.74 -13.34 5.03
N GLY A 60 19.66 -12.85 5.63
CA GLY A 60 18.42 -12.57 4.91
C GLY A 60 17.55 -11.55 5.62
N PHE A 61 16.45 -11.22 4.97
CA PHE A 61 15.38 -10.41 5.53
C PHE A 61 14.38 -11.34 6.21
N ARG A 62 14.08 -11.05 7.47
CA ARG A 62 13.04 -11.74 8.24
C ARG A 62 12.01 -10.72 8.70
N VAL A 63 10.74 -11.08 8.58
CA VAL A 63 9.65 -10.31 9.20
C VAL A 63 8.86 -11.23 10.10
N ARG A 64 8.41 -10.65 11.21
CA ARG A 64 7.51 -11.31 12.15
C ARG A 64 6.21 -10.51 12.20
N LEU A 65 5.11 -11.22 11.99
CA LEU A 65 3.74 -10.71 11.97
C LEU A 65 2.93 -11.40 13.08
N THR A 66 1.75 -10.86 13.37
CA THR A 66 0.80 -11.53 14.28
C THR A 66 0.17 -12.76 13.63
N GLU A 67 -0.43 -13.63 14.45
CA GLU A 67 -1.19 -14.79 13.94
C GLU A 67 -2.36 -14.37 13.03
N ALA A 68 -2.96 -13.21 13.30
CA ALA A 68 -4.01 -12.63 12.46
C ALA A 68 -3.49 -12.22 11.06
N GLU A 69 -2.17 -12.07 10.92
CA GLU A 69 -1.50 -11.61 9.71
C GLU A 69 -0.74 -12.72 8.96
N VAL A 70 -1.02 -13.98 9.29
CA VAL A 70 -0.43 -15.13 8.60
C VAL A 70 -1.01 -15.27 7.20
N GLN A 71 -0.13 -15.51 6.23
CA GLN A 71 -0.42 -15.69 4.81
C GLN A 71 0.60 -16.67 4.18
N PRO A 72 0.31 -17.24 3.00
CA PRO A 72 1.16 -18.27 2.39
C PRO A 72 2.53 -17.76 1.92
N VAL A 73 2.63 -16.46 1.61
CA VAL A 73 3.82 -15.77 1.14
C VAL A 73 3.68 -14.30 1.54
N VAL A 74 4.78 -13.58 1.73
CA VAL A 74 4.77 -12.11 1.88
C VAL A 74 5.46 -11.52 0.65
N GLU A 75 4.71 -10.80 -0.16
CA GLU A 75 5.26 -9.93 -1.20
C GLU A 75 5.28 -8.53 -0.64
N ALA A 76 6.47 -7.92 -0.61
CA ALA A 76 6.65 -6.62 0.01
C ALA A 76 7.44 -5.64 -0.86
N MET A 77 7.02 -4.39 -0.81
CA MET A 77 7.74 -3.25 -1.37
C MET A 77 8.36 -2.42 -0.26
N TRP A 78 9.56 -1.91 -0.51
CA TRP A 78 10.32 -1.10 0.41
C TRP A 78 10.40 0.33 -0.08
N THR A 79 10.16 1.29 0.81
CA THR A 79 10.54 2.68 0.56
C THR A 79 11.50 3.16 1.64
N VAL A 80 12.44 4.02 1.25
CA VAL A 80 13.35 4.71 2.16
C VAL A 80 13.38 6.18 1.80
N ASN A 81 13.11 7.05 2.77
CA ASN A 81 12.92 8.49 2.55
C ASN A 81 11.91 8.76 1.41
N LEU A 82 10.77 8.07 1.45
CA LEU A 82 9.68 8.14 0.46
C LEU A 82 10.09 7.76 -0.98
N ARG A 83 11.20 7.03 -1.16
CA ARG A 83 11.66 6.57 -2.46
C ARG A 83 11.71 5.05 -2.49
N ASP A 84 11.19 4.46 -3.58
CA ASP A 84 11.30 3.02 -3.83
C ASP A 84 12.75 2.54 -3.66
N ALA A 85 12.91 1.53 -2.82
CA ALA A 85 14.17 0.91 -2.45
C ALA A 85 14.27 -0.57 -2.89
N GLY A 86 13.19 -1.15 -3.45
CA GLY A 86 13.16 -2.52 -3.95
C GLY A 86 11.96 -3.33 -3.45
N GLY A 87 11.78 -4.51 -4.04
CA GLY A 87 10.76 -5.47 -3.64
C GLY A 87 11.37 -6.81 -3.22
N ILE A 88 10.71 -7.52 -2.31
CA ILE A 88 11.12 -8.84 -1.84
C ILE A 88 9.91 -9.77 -1.72
N VAL A 89 10.14 -11.04 -2.04
CA VAL A 89 9.19 -12.13 -1.80
C VAL A 89 9.76 -13.02 -0.71
N MET A 90 9.03 -13.19 0.39
CA MET A 90 9.45 -13.96 1.56
C MET A 90 8.58 -15.21 1.73
N ALA A 91 9.23 -16.34 1.96
CA ALA A 91 8.56 -17.60 2.25
C ALA A 91 8.31 -17.75 3.76
N PRO A 92 7.21 -18.41 4.17
CA PRO A 92 6.96 -18.70 5.57
C PRO A 92 8.02 -19.68 6.11
N LEU A 93 8.41 -19.51 7.37
CA LEU A 93 9.24 -20.48 8.08
C LEU A 93 8.37 -21.64 8.59
N GLU A 94 8.72 -22.88 8.25
CA GLU A 94 7.87 -24.07 8.49
C GLU A 94 7.47 -24.25 9.96
N ASP A 95 8.39 -23.98 10.89
CA ASP A 95 8.21 -24.18 12.33
C ASP A 95 7.88 -22.90 13.10
N ALA A 96 7.60 -21.79 12.40
CA ALA A 96 7.39 -20.49 13.02
C ALA A 96 6.26 -19.69 12.34
N PRO A 97 4.99 -19.97 12.68
CA PRO A 97 3.84 -19.24 12.15
C PRO A 97 3.99 -17.73 12.31
N GLY A 98 3.62 -16.98 11.28
CA GLY A 98 3.75 -15.52 11.26
C GLY A 98 5.16 -15.02 11.00
N GLN A 99 6.13 -15.91 10.79
CA GLN A 99 7.49 -15.54 10.43
C GLN A 99 7.81 -15.88 8.99
N TYR A 100 8.48 -14.96 8.32
CA TYR A 100 8.84 -15.10 6.90
C TYR A 100 10.30 -14.76 6.71
N TYR A 101 10.91 -15.38 5.72
CA TYR A 101 12.32 -15.24 5.42
C TYR A 101 12.56 -15.14 3.92
N ALA A 102 13.43 -14.22 3.52
CA ALA A 102 14.00 -14.13 2.19
C ALA A 102 15.52 -14.05 2.29
N PRO A 103 16.28 -15.00 1.70
CA PRO A 103 17.73 -14.90 1.63
C PRO A 103 18.16 -13.60 0.95
N TYR A 104 19.23 -12.99 1.48
CA TYR A 104 19.87 -11.83 0.87
C TYR A 104 20.51 -12.22 -0.45
N ASP A 105 20.18 -11.46 -1.50
CA ASP A 105 20.79 -11.56 -2.82
C ASP A 105 21.56 -10.26 -3.10
N ALA A 106 22.87 -10.35 -3.32
CA ALA A 106 23.70 -9.16 -3.44
C ALA A 106 23.35 -8.31 -4.67
N ASP A 107 22.93 -8.92 -5.77
CA ASP A 107 22.60 -8.21 -7.01
C ASP A 107 21.26 -7.50 -6.89
N ARG A 108 20.29 -8.14 -6.23
CA ARG A 108 18.95 -7.58 -5.98
C ARG A 108 18.95 -6.55 -4.85
N ASP A 109 19.62 -6.84 -3.74
CA ASP A 109 19.34 -6.21 -2.44
C ASP A 109 20.42 -5.20 -1.99
N ALA A 110 21.58 -5.12 -2.64
CA ALA A 110 22.65 -4.22 -2.21
C ALA A 110 22.20 -2.76 -2.09
N ARG A 111 21.37 -2.29 -3.02
CA ARG A 111 20.80 -0.93 -3.00
C ARG A 111 19.84 -0.72 -1.83
N LEU A 112 19.03 -1.73 -1.49
CA LEU A 112 18.12 -1.68 -0.35
C LEU A 112 18.92 -1.57 0.95
N ILE A 113 19.94 -2.42 1.14
CA ILE A 113 20.83 -2.38 2.31
C ILE A 113 21.52 -1.03 2.45
N GLU A 114 22.09 -0.50 1.37
CA GLU A 114 22.73 0.81 1.37
C GLU A 114 21.75 1.90 1.84
N ARG A 115 20.51 1.86 1.36
CA ARG A 115 19.48 2.83 1.75
C ARG A 115 19.02 2.65 3.19
N LEU A 116 18.80 1.42 3.66
CA LEU A 116 18.41 1.17 5.05
C LEU A 116 19.48 1.68 6.02
N ARG A 117 20.77 1.56 5.69
CA ARG A 117 21.88 2.06 6.53
C ARG A 117 22.04 3.57 6.57
N ASN A 118 21.65 4.27 5.49
CA ASN A 118 21.89 5.71 5.32
C ASN A 118 20.60 6.55 5.32
N GLY A 119 19.44 5.91 5.40
CA GLY A 119 18.14 6.54 5.40
C GLY A 119 17.76 7.13 6.76
N ARG A 120 16.64 7.85 6.79
CA ARG A 120 16.06 8.42 8.01
C ARG A 120 14.76 7.72 8.40
N GLU A 121 13.98 7.37 7.40
CA GLU A 121 12.70 6.68 7.54
C GLU A 121 12.56 5.60 6.48
N GLY A 122 11.87 4.52 6.82
CA GLY A 122 11.52 3.46 5.89
C GLY A 122 10.07 3.04 6.04
N SER A 123 9.53 2.42 4.98
CA SER A 123 8.27 1.70 5.07
C SER A 123 8.38 0.33 4.43
N PHE A 124 7.69 -0.64 5.02
CA PHE A 124 7.52 -1.99 4.52
C PHE A 124 6.06 -2.17 4.14
N THR A 125 5.78 -2.31 2.86
CA THR A 125 4.42 -2.41 2.32
C THR A 125 4.16 -3.82 1.86
N ILE A 126 3.29 -4.56 2.54
CA ILE A 126 2.78 -5.86 2.10
C ILE A 126 1.76 -5.63 0.99
N VAL A 127 1.99 -6.17 -0.20
CA VAL A 127 1.17 -5.90 -1.40
C VAL A 127 0.22 -7.05 -1.77
N ASN A 128 0.55 -8.27 -1.37
CA ASN A 128 -0.27 -9.44 -1.67
C ASN A 128 -1.49 -9.58 -0.75
N ARG A 129 -2.51 -10.32 -1.22
CA ARG A 129 -3.73 -10.61 -0.46
C ARG A 129 -3.52 -11.83 0.46
N PRO A 130 -4.26 -11.93 1.60
CA PRO A 130 -5.39 -11.10 2.00
C PRO A 130 -5.04 -9.79 2.69
N ILE A 131 -3.79 -9.57 3.09
CA ILE A 131 -3.43 -8.48 3.99
C ILE A 131 -2.53 -7.49 3.27
N ARG A 132 -3.09 -6.31 3.02
CA ARG A 132 -2.34 -5.16 2.53
C ARG A 132 -2.10 -4.21 3.68
N ALA A 133 -0.84 -3.95 3.96
CA ALA A 133 -0.47 -3.13 5.10
C ALA A 133 0.80 -2.36 4.81
N VAL A 134 0.83 -1.09 5.22
CA VAL A 134 2.05 -0.28 5.24
C VAL A 134 2.55 -0.24 6.68
N ARG A 135 3.82 -0.56 6.87
CA ARG A 135 4.48 -0.60 8.18
C ARG A 135 5.61 0.42 8.19
N PRO A 136 5.37 1.68 8.63
CA PRO A 136 6.42 2.67 8.75
C PRO A 136 7.38 2.30 9.90
N PHE A 137 8.66 2.61 9.72
CA PHE A 137 9.69 2.42 10.74
C PHE A 137 10.78 3.50 10.64
N THR A 138 11.41 3.81 11.78
CA THR A 138 12.56 4.71 11.81
C THR A 138 13.81 3.98 11.32
N LEU A 139 14.70 4.70 10.63
CA LEU A 139 16.06 4.25 10.32
C LEU A 139 17.11 4.93 11.20
N GLU A 140 16.68 5.72 12.18
CA GLU A 140 17.60 6.32 13.14
C GLU A 140 18.34 5.21 13.92
N GLY A 141 19.67 5.28 13.90
CA GLY A 141 20.53 4.30 14.53
C GLY A 141 20.74 3.00 13.74
N SER A 142 20.14 2.83 12.56
CA SER A 142 20.23 1.57 11.79
C SER A 142 21.63 1.20 11.33
N PHE A 143 22.49 2.20 11.06
CA PHE A 143 23.81 2.01 10.46
C PHE A 143 24.69 0.99 11.20
N GLY A 144 24.71 1.08 12.54
CA GLY A 144 25.53 0.23 13.42
C GLY A 144 25.04 -1.22 13.42
N PRO A 145 23.83 -1.49 13.93
CA PRO A 145 23.26 -2.83 13.98
C PRO A 145 23.25 -3.55 12.63
N ILE A 146 22.83 -2.87 11.55
CA ILE A 146 22.85 -3.48 10.21
C ILE A 146 24.29 -3.81 9.78
N GLY A 147 25.26 -2.95 10.09
CA GLY A 147 26.68 -3.23 9.86
C GLY A 147 27.16 -4.48 10.59
N GLU A 148 26.81 -4.61 11.87
CA GLU A 148 27.13 -5.80 12.68
C GLU A 148 26.47 -7.07 12.14
N ALA A 149 25.23 -7.00 11.68
CA ALA A 149 24.54 -8.13 11.04
C ALA A 149 25.24 -8.59 9.75
N LEU A 150 25.67 -7.64 8.90
CA LEU A 150 26.41 -7.93 7.67
C LEU A 150 27.78 -8.57 7.96
N GLU A 151 28.41 -8.23 9.09
CA GLU A 151 29.68 -8.82 9.52
C GLU A 151 29.51 -10.19 10.18
N ALA A 152 28.45 -10.37 10.96
CA ALA A 152 28.17 -11.60 11.70
C ALA A 152 27.61 -12.72 10.80
N CYS A 153 26.84 -12.36 9.76
CA CYS A 153 26.16 -13.30 8.90
C CYS A 153 26.91 -13.56 7.60
N PRO A 154 27.22 -14.83 7.26
CA PRO A 154 27.68 -15.22 5.94
C PRO A 154 26.75 -14.67 4.85
N LEU A 155 27.31 -14.13 3.75
CA LEU A 155 26.49 -13.83 2.58
C LEU A 155 26.15 -15.15 1.86
N ALA A 156 24.94 -15.26 1.34
CA ALA A 156 24.58 -16.38 0.48
C ALA A 156 25.59 -16.44 -0.68
N MET A 157 26.26 -17.57 -0.85
CA MET A 157 27.06 -17.77 -2.04
C MET A 157 26.10 -17.85 -3.24
N PRO A 158 26.42 -17.20 -4.38
CA PRO A 158 25.64 -17.35 -5.59
C PRO A 158 25.39 -18.84 -5.85
N LEU A 159 24.14 -19.22 -6.09
CA LEU A 159 23.75 -20.61 -6.35
C LEU A 159 24.36 -21.18 -7.64
N GLU A 160 25.20 -20.41 -8.35
CA GLU A 160 25.81 -20.73 -9.64
C GLU A 160 26.76 -21.95 -9.63
N GLU A 161 27.14 -22.47 -8.46
CA GLU A 161 28.08 -23.61 -8.38
C GLU A 161 27.56 -24.81 -7.55
N ALA A 162 26.33 -24.74 -7.04
CA ALA A 162 25.73 -25.87 -6.32
C ALA A 162 24.90 -26.73 -7.29
N ALA A 163 25.60 -27.64 -7.97
CA ALA A 163 25.04 -28.75 -8.73
C ALA A 163 24.30 -28.37 -10.04
N THR A 164 25.08 -28.09 -11.08
CA THR A 164 24.84 -28.93 -12.28
C THR A 164 25.10 -30.37 -11.80
N PRO A 165 24.12 -31.28 -11.78
CA PRO A 165 24.45 -32.67 -11.54
C PRO A 165 25.55 -33.04 -12.54
N ALA A 166 26.66 -33.60 -12.06
CA ALA A 166 27.61 -34.23 -12.94
C ALA A 166 26.80 -35.17 -13.86
N PRO A 167 27.06 -35.20 -15.17
CA PRO A 167 26.38 -36.09 -16.09
C PRO A 167 26.81 -37.55 -15.84
N ASP A 168 26.50 -38.08 -14.65
CA ASP A 168 26.54 -39.50 -14.29
C ASP A 168 25.14 -40.07 -14.51
N ASP A 169 24.73 -40.01 -15.76
CA ASP A 169 23.94 -41.03 -16.44
C ASP A 169 23.87 -40.58 -17.89
N MET A 170 24.94 -40.89 -18.61
CA MET A 170 24.78 -41.22 -20.02
C MET A 170 23.71 -42.31 -20.08
N ILE A 171 22.47 -41.91 -20.36
CA ILE A 171 21.53 -42.76 -21.05
C ILE A 171 22.31 -43.25 -22.26
N GLU A 172 22.70 -44.52 -22.23
CA GLU A 172 23.24 -45.24 -23.37
C GLU A 172 22.20 -45.09 -24.48
N VAL A 173 22.45 -44.13 -25.38
CA VAL A 173 21.66 -43.98 -26.60
C VAL A 173 21.93 -45.25 -27.38
N ILE A 174 21.04 -46.23 -27.21
CA ILE A 174 20.93 -47.37 -28.12
C ILE A 174 20.75 -46.73 -29.50
N PRO A 175 21.68 -46.94 -30.46
CA PRO A 175 21.50 -46.43 -31.79
C PRO A 175 20.23 -47.07 -32.36
N ALA A 176 19.17 -46.27 -32.50
CA ALA A 176 18.03 -46.64 -33.29
C ALA A 176 18.49 -46.77 -34.74
N ASP A 177 18.26 -47.95 -35.30
CA ASP A 177 18.47 -48.28 -36.71
C ASP A 177 17.78 -47.20 -37.57
N PRO A 178 18.47 -46.53 -38.51
CA PRO A 178 17.92 -45.40 -39.27
C PRO A 178 16.80 -45.76 -40.26
N GLU A 179 16.21 -46.95 -40.21
CA GLU A 179 15.17 -47.39 -41.15
C GLU A 179 13.73 -47.44 -40.59
N ASP A 180 13.49 -47.14 -39.31
CA ASP A 180 12.16 -47.37 -38.69
C ASP A 180 11.45 -46.13 -38.09
N LEU A 181 11.79 -44.90 -38.49
CA LEU A 181 11.08 -43.67 -38.09
C LEU A 181 10.32 -43.02 -39.25
N LEU A 182 9.40 -43.77 -39.86
CA LEU A 182 8.27 -43.21 -40.60
C LEU A 182 7.13 -42.93 -39.60
N VAL A 183 7.23 -41.83 -38.86
CA VAL A 183 6.06 -41.27 -38.16
C VAL A 183 5.18 -40.62 -39.23
N VAL A 184 4.16 -41.36 -39.66
CA VAL A 184 3.03 -40.80 -40.40
C VAL A 184 2.31 -39.84 -39.46
N VAL A 185 2.52 -38.54 -39.66
CA VAL A 185 1.70 -37.50 -39.05
C VAL A 185 0.32 -37.59 -39.72
N PRO A 186 -0.76 -38.00 -39.03
CA PRO A 186 -2.08 -37.93 -39.62
C PRO A 186 -2.42 -36.46 -39.89
N ALA A 187 -2.82 -36.18 -41.12
CA ALA A 187 -3.33 -34.87 -41.50
C ALA A 187 -4.47 -34.47 -40.55
N ALA A 188 -4.37 -33.26 -40.00
CA ALA A 188 -5.46 -32.68 -39.22
C ALA A 188 -6.74 -32.67 -40.08
N PRO A 189 -7.90 -33.11 -39.54
CA PRO A 189 -9.15 -33.01 -40.25
C PRO A 189 -9.46 -31.52 -40.54
N PRO A 190 -10.12 -31.21 -41.67
CA PRO A 190 -10.54 -29.85 -41.97
C PRO A 190 -11.45 -29.35 -40.84
N VAL A 191 -11.09 -28.22 -40.25
CA VAL A 191 -11.95 -27.49 -39.33
C VAL A 191 -13.07 -26.89 -40.17
N ASP A 192 -14.30 -27.37 -39.97
CA ASP A 192 -15.51 -26.74 -40.50
C ASP A 192 -15.61 -25.34 -39.90
N VAL A 193 -15.33 -24.33 -40.72
CA VAL A 193 -15.61 -22.93 -40.41
C VAL A 193 -17.12 -22.74 -40.60
N PRO A 194 -17.90 -22.46 -39.53
CA PRO A 194 -19.31 -22.16 -39.70
C PRO A 194 -19.48 -20.91 -40.56
N PRO A 195 -20.51 -20.87 -41.44
CA PRO A 195 -20.75 -19.72 -42.30
C PRO A 195 -21.06 -18.47 -41.48
N ASP A 196 -20.44 -17.39 -41.90
CA ASP A 196 -20.62 -16.02 -41.45
C ASP A 196 -22.09 -15.59 -41.61
N PRO A 197 -22.85 -15.35 -40.52
CA PRO A 197 -24.22 -14.87 -40.62
C PRO A 197 -24.20 -13.34 -40.68
N HIS A 198 -23.99 -12.80 -41.89
CA HIS A 198 -24.41 -11.44 -42.18
C HIS A 198 -25.76 -11.44 -42.91
N ASP A 199 -26.61 -10.57 -42.39
CA ASP A 199 -27.67 -9.85 -43.08
C ASP A 199 -29.02 -10.56 -43.22
N ASP A 200 -29.84 -10.39 -42.18
CA ASP A 200 -31.29 -10.22 -42.35
C ASP A 200 -31.76 -9.15 -41.35
N SER A 201 -31.75 -7.91 -41.83
CA SER A 201 -32.52 -6.83 -41.25
C SER A 201 -34.01 -7.08 -41.49
N ASP A 202 -34.76 -7.57 -40.50
CA ASP A 202 -36.20 -7.31 -40.39
C ASP A 202 -36.76 -7.66 -39.00
N GLY A 203 -37.22 -6.62 -38.30
CA GLY A 203 -38.39 -6.60 -37.41
C GLY A 203 -38.58 -7.68 -36.33
N ALA A 204 -38.14 -7.39 -35.11
CA ALA A 204 -38.92 -7.51 -33.86
C ALA A 204 -38.04 -7.07 -32.68
N GLY A 205 -38.48 -6.08 -31.91
CA GLY A 205 -37.78 -5.68 -30.69
C GLY A 205 -37.77 -6.84 -29.67
N PRO A 206 -36.66 -7.07 -28.94
CA PRO A 206 -36.63 -8.11 -27.93
C PRO A 206 -37.57 -7.75 -26.79
N GLU A 207 -38.56 -8.60 -26.52
CA GLU A 207 -39.31 -8.60 -25.28
C GLU A 207 -38.34 -8.74 -24.11
N ALA A 208 -38.52 -7.88 -23.10
CA ALA A 208 -37.74 -7.90 -21.88
C ALA A 208 -37.87 -9.28 -21.19
N PRO A 209 -36.76 -9.84 -20.67
CA PRO A 209 -36.84 -11.06 -19.88
C PRO A 209 -37.69 -10.83 -18.62
N PRO A 210 -38.42 -11.86 -18.15
CA PRO A 210 -39.25 -11.74 -16.96
C PRO A 210 -38.38 -11.39 -15.74
N VAL A 211 -38.78 -10.34 -15.04
CA VAL A 211 -38.24 -9.95 -13.74
C VAL A 211 -38.50 -11.10 -12.77
N ILE A 212 -37.45 -11.85 -12.45
CA ILE A 212 -37.45 -12.82 -11.35
C ILE A 212 -37.41 -11.99 -10.08
N ALA A 213 -38.49 -12.05 -9.29
CA ALA A 213 -38.54 -11.44 -7.97
C ALA A 213 -37.45 -12.04 -7.07
N PRO A 214 -36.74 -11.24 -6.27
CA PRO A 214 -35.72 -11.76 -5.36
C PRO A 214 -36.38 -12.72 -4.35
N GLU A 215 -35.86 -13.93 -4.28
CA GLU A 215 -36.14 -14.88 -3.19
C GLU A 215 -35.73 -14.22 -1.87
N ALA A 216 -36.64 -14.26 -0.89
CA ALA A 216 -36.42 -13.74 0.44
C ALA A 216 -35.23 -14.43 1.10
N GLU A 217 -34.24 -13.65 1.52
CA GLU A 217 -33.16 -14.11 2.38
C GLU A 217 -33.72 -14.75 3.66
N PRO A 218 -33.21 -15.91 4.08
CA PRO A 218 -33.60 -16.51 5.35
C PRO A 218 -33.12 -15.64 6.51
N GLU A 219 -34.06 -15.23 7.37
CA GLU A 219 -33.79 -14.50 8.60
C GLU A 219 -32.70 -15.20 9.43
N ALA A 220 -31.61 -14.49 9.70
CA ALA A 220 -30.58 -14.94 10.61
C ALA A 220 -31.16 -15.10 12.03
N PRO A 221 -30.86 -16.19 12.76
CA PRO A 221 -31.32 -16.36 14.13
C PRO A 221 -30.72 -15.28 15.02
N ALA A 222 -31.60 -14.59 15.75
CA ALA A 222 -31.23 -13.59 16.74
C ALA A 222 -30.27 -14.18 17.78
N VAL A 223 -29.04 -13.67 17.81
CA VAL A 223 -28.07 -13.96 18.87
C VAL A 223 -28.48 -13.15 20.09
N ALA A 224 -28.83 -13.84 21.17
CA ALA A 224 -29.15 -13.23 22.46
C ALA A 224 -27.93 -12.47 23.01
N ALA A 225 -28.15 -11.21 23.36
CA ALA A 225 -27.17 -10.40 24.09
C ALA A 225 -26.94 -10.99 25.49
N PRO A 226 -25.70 -11.00 26.00
CA PRO A 226 -25.44 -11.38 27.39
C PRO A 226 -25.97 -10.31 28.35
N ASP A 227 -26.68 -10.77 29.38
CA ASP A 227 -27.15 -9.97 30.52
C ASP A 227 -25.99 -9.22 31.17
N ALA A 228 -26.05 -7.89 31.14
CA ALA A 228 -25.18 -7.01 31.91
C ALA A 228 -25.84 -6.70 33.26
N ASP A 229 -25.20 -7.15 34.34
CA ASP A 229 -25.54 -6.84 35.73
C ASP A 229 -25.53 -5.32 36.00
N PRO A 230 -26.60 -4.75 36.58
CA PRO A 230 -26.63 -3.35 36.99
C PRO A 230 -26.38 -3.22 38.50
N GLU A 231 -25.12 -3.15 38.93
CA GLU A 231 -24.80 -2.76 40.31
C GLU A 231 -23.47 -2.01 40.39
N THR A 232 -23.49 -0.68 40.22
CA THR A 232 -23.04 0.31 41.23
C THR A 232 -23.03 1.72 40.61
N ALA A 233 -24.04 2.52 40.95
CA ALA A 233 -23.99 3.97 40.77
C ALA A 233 -23.37 4.60 42.03
N PRO A 234 -22.33 5.45 41.91
CA PRO A 234 -21.94 6.31 43.02
C PRO A 234 -22.87 7.52 43.13
N GLU A 235 -23.26 7.72 44.38
CA GLU A 235 -24.07 8.76 45.00
C GLU A 235 -23.78 10.18 44.48
N ALA A 236 -24.87 10.87 44.11
CA ALA A 236 -24.89 12.27 43.75
C ALA A 236 -24.58 13.17 44.96
N ALA A 237 -23.59 14.05 44.81
CA ALA A 237 -23.47 15.24 45.64
C ALA A 237 -24.18 16.40 44.94
N ALA A 238 -25.38 16.70 45.41
CA ALA A 238 -26.15 17.88 45.08
C ALA A 238 -25.61 19.11 45.85
N GLY A 239 -25.46 20.23 45.17
CA GLY A 239 -25.17 21.51 45.79
C GLY A 239 -24.88 22.61 44.78
N SER A 240 -25.89 23.03 44.00
CA SER A 240 -25.81 24.26 43.21
C SER A 240 -27.00 25.17 43.56
N ASP A 241 -26.63 26.33 44.08
CA ASP A 241 -27.44 27.49 44.47
C ASP A 241 -28.35 27.99 43.32
N PRO A 242 -29.65 28.25 43.55
CA PRO A 242 -30.57 28.73 42.52
C PRO A 242 -30.62 30.26 42.31
N ASP A 243 -29.71 31.07 42.88
CA ASP A 243 -29.79 32.54 42.86
C ASP A 243 -28.52 33.25 42.34
N ASP A 244 -27.93 32.77 41.23
CA ASP A 244 -26.92 33.56 40.47
C ASP A 244 -27.49 34.08 39.13
N PRO A 245 -27.95 35.34 39.06
CA PRO A 245 -28.46 35.95 37.83
C PRO A 245 -27.36 36.43 36.85
N ALA A 246 -26.10 35.98 36.96
CA ALA A 246 -24.99 36.54 36.18
C ALA A 246 -24.25 35.60 35.19
N ALA A 247 -24.71 34.38 34.93
CA ALA A 247 -24.03 33.45 34.02
C ALA A 247 -24.93 32.92 32.89
N ALA A 248 -25.51 33.82 32.09
CA ALA A 248 -25.95 33.49 30.74
C ALA A 248 -24.74 33.57 29.78
N GLU A 249 -23.74 32.72 29.99
CA GLU A 249 -22.75 32.46 28.96
C GLU A 249 -23.46 31.75 27.81
N ARG A 250 -23.54 32.45 26.68
CA ARG A 250 -24.06 31.92 25.42
C ARG A 250 -23.28 30.65 25.13
N VAL A 251 -23.96 29.51 25.13
CA VAL A 251 -23.46 28.31 24.47
C VAL A 251 -23.11 28.75 23.04
N PRO A 252 -21.84 28.69 22.60
CA PRO A 252 -21.52 29.00 21.22
C PRO A 252 -22.37 28.08 20.36
N GLU A 253 -23.20 28.68 19.53
CA GLU A 253 -24.01 28.02 18.52
C GLU A 253 -23.07 27.06 17.79
N ALA A 254 -23.35 25.75 17.89
CA ALA A 254 -22.50 24.71 17.32
C ALA A 254 -22.20 25.11 15.87
N ASP A 255 -20.93 25.37 15.58
CA ASP A 255 -20.43 25.77 14.27
C ASP A 255 -21.10 24.89 13.23
N SER A 256 -21.87 25.53 12.34
CA SER A 256 -22.44 24.84 11.20
C SER A 256 -21.31 24.08 10.50
N PRO A 257 -21.52 22.81 10.11
CA PRO A 257 -20.49 22.06 9.42
C PRO A 257 -19.98 22.91 8.25
N PRO A 258 -18.65 22.97 8.04
CA PRO A 258 -18.09 23.77 6.97
C PRO A 258 -18.81 23.44 5.67
N ALA A 259 -19.22 24.48 4.94
CA ALA A 259 -19.86 24.28 3.65
C ALA A 259 -18.95 23.40 2.79
N GLY A 260 -19.48 22.28 2.29
CA GLY A 260 -18.72 21.35 1.47
C GLY A 260 -18.11 22.02 0.23
N PRO A 261 -17.17 21.35 -0.45
CA PRO A 261 -16.51 21.89 -1.64
C PRO A 261 -17.57 22.29 -2.67
N LEU A 262 -17.55 23.56 -3.06
CA LEU A 262 -18.47 24.09 -4.06
C LEU A 262 -17.88 23.86 -5.45
N VAL A 263 -18.66 23.20 -6.31
CA VAL A 263 -18.44 23.13 -7.76
C VAL A 263 -19.26 24.25 -8.40
N ALA A 264 -18.60 25.17 -9.09
CA ALA A 264 -19.24 26.27 -9.79
C ALA A 264 -19.85 25.82 -11.13
N GLU A 265 -20.72 26.64 -11.72
CA GLU A 265 -21.38 26.35 -13.01
C GLU A 265 -20.38 26.21 -14.17
N ASP A 266 -19.19 26.81 -14.05
CA ASP A 266 -18.10 26.72 -15.02
C ASP A 266 -17.22 25.46 -14.83
N GLY A 267 -17.59 24.57 -13.89
CA GLY A 267 -16.85 23.35 -13.57
C GLY A 267 -15.63 23.56 -12.67
N SER A 268 -15.36 24.79 -12.24
CA SER A 268 -14.28 25.04 -11.28
C SER A 268 -14.67 24.61 -9.86
N VAL A 269 -13.67 24.23 -9.08
CA VAL A 269 -13.80 23.71 -7.71
C VAL A 269 -13.02 24.62 -6.76
N SER A 270 -13.58 24.91 -5.60
CA SER A 270 -12.93 25.73 -4.57
C SER A 270 -11.86 24.97 -3.78
N ASP A 271 -12.10 23.68 -3.52
CA ASP A 271 -11.17 22.79 -2.83
C ASP A 271 -11.21 21.38 -3.47
N PRO A 272 -10.34 21.11 -4.46
CA PRO A 272 -10.28 19.81 -5.10
C PRO A 272 -9.95 18.65 -4.15
N ALA A 273 -9.13 18.90 -3.13
CA ALA A 273 -8.74 17.88 -2.16
C ALA A 273 -9.94 17.46 -1.30
N ALA A 274 -10.71 18.42 -0.79
CA ALA A 274 -11.94 18.14 -0.06
C ALA A 274 -12.98 17.42 -0.94
N LEU A 275 -13.09 17.79 -2.22
CA LEU A 275 -14.00 17.14 -3.17
C LEU A 275 -13.65 15.66 -3.38
N VAL A 276 -12.37 15.37 -3.64
CA VAL A 276 -11.90 13.99 -3.81
C VAL A 276 -11.99 13.20 -2.50
N LEU A 277 -11.66 13.81 -1.35
CA LEU A 277 -11.76 13.13 -0.06
C LEU A 277 -13.21 12.74 0.24
N GLN A 278 -14.18 13.63 -0.02
CA GLN A 278 -15.60 13.34 0.14
C GLN A 278 -16.05 12.17 -0.77
N GLU A 279 -15.53 12.09 -1.99
CA GLU A 279 -15.77 10.97 -2.91
C GLU A 279 -15.26 9.64 -2.30
N ILE A 280 -14.02 9.64 -1.80
CA ILE A 280 -13.38 8.45 -1.19
C ILE A 280 -14.12 8.02 0.09
N GLU A 281 -14.48 8.97 0.95
CA GLU A 281 -15.25 8.72 2.18
C GLU A 281 -16.62 8.11 1.88
N GLY A 282 -17.34 8.65 0.88
CA GLY A 282 -18.62 8.10 0.44
C GLY A 282 -18.48 6.66 -0.06
N ALA A 283 -17.51 6.40 -0.93
CA ALA A 283 -17.27 5.08 -1.48
C ALA A 283 -16.72 4.08 -0.44
N CYS A 284 -16.04 4.57 0.60
CA CYS A 284 -15.60 3.79 1.75
C CYS A 284 -16.79 3.38 2.63
N ALA A 285 -17.66 4.32 2.96
CA ALA A 285 -18.87 4.08 3.75
C ALA A 285 -19.83 3.09 3.05
N GLU A 286 -19.99 3.19 1.73
CA GLU A 286 -20.77 2.22 0.93
C GLU A 286 -20.25 0.78 1.03
N ARG A 287 -18.98 0.60 1.39
CA ARG A 287 -18.32 -0.71 1.60
C ARG A 287 -18.27 -1.13 3.07
N GLY A 288 -18.91 -0.38 3.96
CA GLY A 288 -18.90 -0.64 5.40
C GLY A 288 -17.62 -0.19 6.11
N GLY A 289 -16.81 0.66 5.47
CA GLY A 289 -15.66 1.29 6.11
C GLY A 289 -16.09 2.35 7.13
N GLY A 290 -15.30 2.49 8.20
CA GLY A 290 -15.55 3.42 9.28
C GLY A 290 -14.82 4.76 9.14
N PHE A 291 -13.70 4.78 8.41
CA PHE A 291 -12.89 5.98 8.23
C PHE A 291 -11.93 5.90 7.03
N VAL A 292 -11.46 7.07 6.59
CA VAL A 292 -10.41 7.22 5.58
C VAL A 292 -9.19 7.87 6.24
N GLU A 293 -8.02 7.23 6.11
CA GLU A 293 -6.74 7.79 6.56
C GLU A 293 -6.13 8.63 5.44
N VAL A 294 -5.96 9.93 5.66
CA VAL A 294 -5.31 10.86 4.73
C VAL A 294 -3.81 10.96 5.05
N ARG A 295 -2.98 10.78 4.03
CA ARG A 295 -1.51 10.78 4.07
C ARG A 295 -0.95 12.03 3.42
N GLU A 296 0.35 12.26 3.60
CA GLU A 296 1.05 13.46 3.12
C GLU A 296 1.07 13.58 1.58
N ASP A 297 0.99 12.46 0.86
CA ASP A 297 0.98 12.39 -0.60
C ASP A 297 -0.41 12.62 -1.22
N PHE A 298 -1.45 12.83 -0.40
CA PHE A 298 -2.82 13.05 -0.91
C PHE A 298 -2.92 14.30 -1.78
N VAL A 299 -2.17 15.35 -1.44
CA VAL A 299 -2.18 16.63 -2.16
C VAL A 299 -0.77 17.09 -2.46
N ARG A 300 -0.46 17.29 -3.74
CA ARG A 300 0.72 18.03 -4.17
C ARG A 300 0.32 19.36 -4.77
N ARG A 301 1.00 20.44 -4.34
CA ARG A 301 0.83 21.79 -4.88
C ARG A 301 2.12 22.23 -5.55
N GLU A 302 2.05 22.51 -6.84
CA GLU A 302 3.16 22.91 -7.69
C GLU A 302 2.59 23.72 -8.85
N ASP A 303 3.38 24.59 -9.47
CA ASP A 303 3.00 25.29 -10.69
C ASP A 303 3.37 24.40 -11.89
N PHE A 304 2.40 23.65 -12.42
CA PHE A 304 2.62 22.67 -13.49
C PHE A 304 2.57 23.29 -14.88
N ASP A 305 1.86 24.40 -15.09
CA ASP A 305 1.77 25.07 -16.40
C ASP A 305 2.71 26.28 -16.57
N GLY A 306 3.33 26.74 -15.48
CA GLY A 306 4.31 27.82 -15.47
C GLY A 306 3.69 29.21 -15.46
N ASP A 307 2.40 29.36 -15.12
CA ASP A 307 1.71 30.65 -15.06
C ASP A 307 1.98 31.44 -13.75
N GLY A 308 2.65 30.81 -12.78
CA GLY A 308 2.98 31.38 -11.47
C GLY A 308 1.89 31.21 -10.41
N ILE A 309 0.80 30.51 -10.72
CA ILE A 309 -0.29 30.16 -9.82
C ILE A 309 -0.11 28.68 -9.42
N PRO A 310 -0.16 28.34 -8.12
CA PRO A 310 -0.06 26.95 -7.71
C PRO A 310 -1.25 26.12 -8.19
N ASP A 311 -0.96 25.05 -8.93
CA ASP A 311 -1.89 24.00 -9.30
C ASP A 311 -2.00 22.96 -8.18
N MET A 312 -2.89 21.99 -8.37
CA MET A 312 -3.12 20.91 -7.42
C MET A 312 -3.21 19.56 -8.11
N GLU A 313 -2.36 18.63 -7.68
CA GLU A 313 -2.52 17.21 -7.96
C GLU A 313 -3.08 16.54 -6.70
N VAL A 314 -4.15 15.77 -6.88
CA VAL A 314 -4.80 15.00 -5.81
C VAL A 314 -4.69 13.52 -6.16
N SER A 315 -3.87 12.79 -5.40
CA SER A 315 -3.64 11.36 -5.64
C SER A 315 -4.47 10.51 -4.71
N TYR A 316 -5.16 9.52 -5.27
CA TYR A 316 -5.96 8.59 -4.48
C TYR A 316 -5.09 7.61 -3.68
N SER A 317 -3.77 7.52 -3.93
CA SER A 317 -2.83 6.75 -3.08
C SER A 317 -2.74 7.31 -1.66
N GLY A 318 -2.94 8.62 -1.52
CA GLY A 318 -2.80 9.34 -0.26
C GLY A 318 -4.05 9.30 0.62
N ALA A 319 -5.12 8.58 0.24
CA ALA A 319 -6.31 8.44 1.06
C ALA A 319 -6.76 6.98 1.10
N VAL A 320 -6.61 6.33 2.25
CA VAL A 320 -6.81 4.89 2.41
C VAL A 320 -8.06 4.60 3.21
N CYS A 321 -9.03 3.92 2.58
CA CYS A 321 -10.20 3.39 3.26
C CYS A 321 -9.85 2.11 4.04
N ASP A 322 -10.29 2.02 5.29
CA ASP A 322 -10.09 0.86 6.17
C ASP A 322 -10.74 -0.43 5.61
N ALA A 323 -11.89 -0.31 4.96
CA ALA A 323 -12.58 -1.44 4.33
C ALA A 323 -12.10 -1.77 2.90
N ALA A 324 -11.36 -0.88 2.23
CA ALA A 324 -11.02 -1.03 0.82
C ALA A 324 -9.74 -0.27 0.42
N ALA A 325 -8.59 -0.74 0.91
CA ALA A 325 -7.28 -0.11 0.70
C ALA A 325 -6.78 -0.02 -0.77
N GLY A 326 -7.56 -0.50 -1.75
CA GLY A 326 -7.22 -0.46 -3.18
C GLY A 326 -8.42 -0.09 -4.04
N LEU A 327 -9.33 0.74 -3.53
CA LEU A 327 -10.54 1.11 -4.25
C LEU A 327 -10.25 1.83 -5.58
N TYR A 328 -9.22 2.67 -5.59
CA TYR A 328 -8.84 3.52 -6.73
C TYR A 328 -7.41 3.23 -7.21
N CYS A 329 -6.82 2.14 -6.75
CA CYS A 329 -5.44 1.77 -7.01
C CYS A 329 -5.34 0.33 -7.47
N ASP A 330 -4.53 0.07 -8.48
CA ASP A 330 -4.06 -1.27 -8.80
C ASP A 330 -2.77 -1.61 -8.03
N THR A 331 -1.97 -2.55 -8.52
CA THR A 331 -0.74 -2.98 -7.85
C THR A 331 0.39 -1.95 -7.90
N ALA A 332 0.33 -0.98 -8.81
CA ALA A 332 1.46 -0.10 -9.10
C ALA A 332 1.08 1.36 -9.36
N SER A 333 -0.19 1.66 -9.57
CA SER A 333 -0.70 2.98 -9.92
C SER A 333 -2.05 3.26 -9.26
N CYS A 334 -2.35 4.55 -9.11
CA CYS A 334 -3.59 5.03 -8.52
C CYS A 334 -4.21 6.08 -9.43
N LEU A 335 -5.53 6.15 -9.41
CA LEU A 335 -6.24 7.29 -9.98
C LEU A 335 -5.67 8.58 -9.37
N THR A 336 -5.36 9.54 -10.23
CA THR A 336 -4.86 10.84 -9.81
C THR A 336 -5.50 11.91 -10.68
N ARG A 337 -5.94 13.00 -10.05
CA ARG A 337 -6.55 14.15 -10.71
C ARG A 337 -5.65 15.37 -10.59
N LEU A 338 -5.51 16.13 -11.66
CA LEU A 338 -4.75 17.37 -11.70
C LEU A 338 -5.68 18.53 -12.06
N TYR A 339 -5.54 19.61 -11.30
CA TYR A 339 -6.36 20.79 -11.39
C TYR A 339 -5.48 22.02 -11.53
N LEU A 340 -5.79 22.88 -12.50
CA LEU A 340 -5.11 24.16 -12.70
C LEU A 340 -5.65 25.23 -11.76
N GLY A 341 -4.75 25.94 -11.09
CA GLY A 341 -5.07 27.10 -10.28
C GLY A 341 -5.58 28.27 -11.12
N ARG A 342 -6.39 29.13 -10.51
CA ARG A 342 -6.89 30.37 -11.11
C ARG A 342 -6.59 31.57 -10.20
N GLU A 343 -6.55 32.77 -10.79
CA GLU A 343 -6.29 34.02 -10.05
C GLU A 343 -7.29 34.28 -8.92
N ASP A 344 -8.52 33.75 -9.05
CA ASP A 344 -9.58 33.87 -8.04
C ASP A 344 -9.50 32.80 -6.94
N GLY A 345 -8.47 31.94 -6.96
CA GLY A 345 -8.25 30.87 -6.00
C GLY A 345 -9.06 29.61 -6.24
N ARG A 346 -9.87 29.55 -7.31
CA ARG A 346 -10.55 28.32 -7.75
C ARG A 346 -9.63 27.46 -8.61
N PHE A 347 -10.06 26.23 -8.84
CA PHE A 347 -9.31 25.22 -9.57
C PHE A 347 -10.15 24.67 -10.73
N VAL A 348 -9.56 24.41 -11.89
CA VAL A 348 -10.27 23.78 -13.03
C VAL A 348 -9.66 22.41 -13.31
N PRO A 349 -10.47 21.34 -13.48
CA PRO A 349 -9.95 20.02 -13.85
C PRO A 349 -9.18 20.09 -15.16
N ALA A 350 -7.98 19.51 -15.17
CA ALA A 350 -7.06 19.61 -16.31
C ALA A 350 -6.64 18.24 -16.85
N PHE A 351 -6.55 17.24 -15.97
CA PHE A 351 -6.17 15.88 -16.32
C PHE A 351 -6.66 14.89 -15.26
N GLU A 352 -7.05 13.70 -15.69
CA GLU A 352 -7.45 12.58 -14.83
C GLU A 352 -6.99 11.29 -15.51
N ASP A 353 -6.20 10.48 -14.80
CA ASP A 353 -5.79 9.16 -15.29
C ASP A 353 -5.26 8.30 -14.13
N VAL A 354 -4.98 7.03 -14.41
CA VAL A 354 -4.34 6.08 -13.49
C VAL A 354 -2.86 5.97 -13.86
N TYR A 355 -1.98 6.53 -13.03
CA TYR A 355 -0.54 6.58 -13.30
C TYR A 355 0.31 6.42 -12.03
N MET A 356 1.61 6.14 -12.22
CA MET A 356 2.56 5.92 -11.12
C MET A 356 3.13 7.23 -10.59
N SER A 357 3.51 8.14 -11.49
CA SER A 357 4.01 9.47 -11.13
C SER A 357 3.87 10.46 -12.27
N ALA A 358 3.83 11.75 -11.93
CA ALA A 358 3.94 12.84 -12.89
C ALA A 358 5.06 13.80 -12.49
N ARG A 359 5.76 14.35 -13.47
CA ARG A 359 6.81 15.36 -13.24
C ARG A 359 6.74 16.47 -14.28
N GLN A 360 6.94 17.70 -13.81
CA GLN A 360 7.19 18.82 -14.70
C GLN A 360 8.66 18.82 -15.12
N ALA A 361 8.91 18.69 -16.41
CA ALA A 361 10.20 18.90 -17.06
C ALA A 361 9.97 19.98 -18.15
N PRO A 362 10.83 20.24 -19.17
CA PRO A 362 10.44 21.23 -20.18
C PRO A 362 9.12 20.86 -20.93
N ALA A 363 8.63 19.63 -20.74
CA ALA A 363 7.26 19.19 -20.98
C ALA A 363 6.77 18.38 -19.77
N PHE A 364 5.46 18.22 -19.62
CA PHE A 364 4.85 17.42 -18.56
C PHE A 364 5.00 15.93 -18.89
N VAL A 365 5.53 15.11 -17.98
CA VAL A 365 5.75 13.68 -18.22
C VAL A 365 4.98 12.86 -17.21
N VAL A 366 4.15 11.94 -17.69
CA VAL A 366 3.42 10.95 -16.88
C VAL A 366 4.04 9.58 -17.08
N THR A 367 4.35 8.91 -15.99
CA THR A 367 4.87 7.54 -15.97
C THR A 367 3.73 6.58 -15.64
N TYR A 368 3.46 5.66 -16.54
CA TYR A 368 2.41 4.65 -16.43
C TYR A 368 2.98 3.27 -16.08
N ASP A 369 2.17 2.49 -15.39
CA ASP A 369 2.50 1.10 -15.05
C ASP A 369 2.43 0.16 -16.27
N ALA A 370 3.02 -1.02 -16.11
CA ALA A 370 2.89 -2.14 -16.99
C ALA A 370 1.44 -2.50 -17.33
N GLY A 371 1.12 -2.59 -18.63
CA GLY A 371 -0.20 -2.98 -19.08
C GLY A 371 -1.25 -1.86 -19.03
N SER A 372 -0.86 -0.64 -18.63
CA SER A 372 -1.73 0.53 -18.83
C SER A 372 -2.10 0.67 -20.31
N PRO A 373 -3.37 0.97 -20.65
CA PRO A 373 -3.78 1.28 -22.01
C PRO A 373 -2.99 2.45 -22.66
N ALA A 374 -2.36 3.29 -21.83
CA ALA A 374 -1.50 4.38 -22.29
C ALA A 374 -0.11 3.90 -22.79
N CYS A 375 0.29 2.67 -22.47
CA CYS A 375 1.55 2.07 -22.89
C CYS A 375 1.35 1.11 -24.08
N PRO A 376 1.97 1.36 -25.25
CA PRO A 376 1.98 0.39 -26.33
C PRO A 376 2.76 -0.87 -25.93
N GLU A 377 2.30 -2.02 -26.44
CA GLU A 377 2.76 -3.38 -26.09
C GLU A 377 4.28 -3.56 -26.30
N ALA A 378 5.07 -3.34 -25.24
CA ALA A 378 6.45 -3.82 -25.00
C ALA A 378 7.24 -2.94 -24.01
N GLN A 379 6.76 -1.72 -23.68
CA GLN A 379 7.45 -0.80 -22.76
C GLN A 379 6.68 -0.67 -21.46
N THR A 380 7.27 -1.17 -20.37
CA THR A 380 6.65 -1.20 -19.05
C THR A 380 7.71 -1.07 -17.95
N PRO A 381 7.70 -0.03 -17.10
CA PRO A 381 6.84 1.16 -17.16
C PRO A 381 7.11 2.01 -18.42
N CYS A 382 6.17 2.89 -18.80
CA CYS A 382 6.37 3.80 -19.93
C CYS A 382 6.14 5.27 -19.56
N ASP A 383 6.98 6.15 -20.11
CA ASP A 383 6.83 7.60 -20.00
C ASP A 383 6.03 8.12 -21.21
N ARG A 384 5.01 8.93 -20.94
CA ARG A 384 4.26 9.69 -21.94
C ARG A 384 4.48 11.18 -21.71
N VAL A 385 4.78 11.89 -22.79
CA VAL A 385 5.00 13.33 -22.77
C VAL A 385 3.69 14.03 -23.13
N PHE A 386 3.35 15.06 -22.38
CA PHE A 386 2.19 15.90 -22.58
C PHE A 386 2.62 17.36 -22.74
N ILE A 387 1.80 18.10 -23.46
CA ILE A 387 1.90 19.56 -23.56
C ILE A 387 0.63 20.20 -23.05
N TRP A 388 0.77 21.37 -22.46
CA TRP A 388 -0.35 22.22 -22.08
C TRP A 388 -0.96 22.87 -23.33
N GLN A 389 -2.26 22.66 -23.54
CA GLN A 389 -3.02 23.33 -24.58
C GLN A 389 -4.41 23.68 -24.04
N ASP A 390 -4.75 24.97 -24.06
CA ASP A 390 -6.05 25.49 -23.64
C ASP A 390 -6.48 25.03 -22.22
N GLY A 391 -5.51 24.89 -21.31
CA GLY A 391 -5.74 24.46 -19.92
C GLY A 391 -5.92 22.96 -19.74
N ALA A 392 -5.59 22.15 -20.74
CA ALA A 392 -5.61 20.69 -20.67
C ALA A 392 -4.25 20.09 -21.07
N LEU A 393 -3.94 18.91 -20.52
CA LEU A 393 -2.79 18.12 -20.95
C LEU A 393 -3.15 17.30 -22.19
N ILE A 394 -2.46 17.58 -23.30
CA ILE A 394 -2.62 16.85 -24.56
C ILE A 394 -1.41 15.95 -24.77
N PRO A 395 -1.60 14.63 -25.01
CA PRO A 395 -0.49 13.72 -25.24
C PRO A 395 0.25 14.11 -26.52
N VAL A 396 1.57 14.20 -26.44
CA VAL A 396 2.44 14.30 -27.61
C VAL A 396 2.61 12.89 -28.17
N GLU A 397 2.16 12.68 -29.41
CA GLU A 397 2.45 11.42 -30.09
C GLU A 397 3.97 11.24 -30.21
N PRO A 398 4.51 10.05 -29.87
CA PRO A 398 5.91 9.78 -30.13
C PRO A 398 6.16 9.91 -31.63
N PRO A 399 7.33 10.42 -32.05
CA PRO A 399 7.69 10.42 -33.46
C PRO A 399 7.57 8.99 -34.00
N GLN A 400 6.72 8.80 -35.01
CA GLN A 400 6.59 7.52 -35.69
C GLN A 400 7.97 7.17 -36.30
N PRO A 401 8.49 5.96 -36.05
CA PRO A 401 9.85 5.57 -36.46
C PRO A 401 10.06 5.58 -37.98
#